data_AF-A0A0C3IIX1-F1
#
_entry.id   AF-A0A0C3IIX1-F1
#
_cell.length_a   1.000
_cell.length_b   1.000
_cell.length_c   1.000
_cell.angle_alpha   90.00
_cell.angle_beta   90.00
_cell.angle_gamma   90.00
#
_symmetry.space_group_name_H-M   'P 1'
#
loop_
_entity.id
_entity.type
_entity.pdbx_description
1 polymer ?
#
loop_
_entity_poly.entity_id
_entity_poly.type
_entity_poly.pdbx_seq_one_letter_code
_entity_poly.pdbx_strand_id
1 'polypeptide(L)' 'DSKNVTLEEQLAIFLYAMVTGLLARHIGERFQRSMDTISRYFKRMLHAFSEGRIYTTY' A
#
# COMPACT_ATOMS: atom_id res chain seq x y z
N ASP A 1 -9.52 -16.24 6.54
CA ASP A 1 -10.15 -15.89 5.26
C ASP A 1 -9.91 -14.42 4.98
N SER A 2 -8.80 -14.10 4.32
CA SER A 2 -8.40 -12.70 4.08
C SER A 2 -9.21 -12.19 2.89
N LYS A 3 -10.31 -11.47 3.14
CA LYS A 3 -10.96 -10.65 2.12
C LYS A 3 -9.88 -9.84 1.40
N ASN A 4 -9.70 -10.09 0.11
CA ASN A 4 -8.73 -9.40 -0.73
C ASN A 4 -8.89 -7.88 -0.53
N VAL A 5 -7.84 -7.20 -0.06
CA VAL A 5 -7.81 -5.73 0.07
C VAL A 5 -8.00 -5.13 -1.33
N THR A 6 -8.93 -4.18 -1.48
CA THR A 6 -9.25 -3.60 -2.79
C THR A 6 -8.06 -2.81 -3.34
N LEU A 7 -8.02 -2.53 -4.65
CA LEU A 7 -6.91 -1.78 -5.23
C LEU A 7 -6.85 -0.35 -4.66
N GLU A 8 -8.00 0.25 -4.39
CA GLU A 8 -8.15 1.56 -3.77
C GLU A 8 -7.60 1.56 -2.35
N GLU A 9 -7.90 0.53 -1.55
CA GLU A 9 -7.36 0.40 -0.19
C GLU A 9 -5.84 0.17 -0.21
N GLN A 10 -5.32 -0.61 -1.16
CA GLN A 10 -3.87 -0.77 -1.36
C GLN A 10 -3.19 0.57 -1.72
N LEU A 11 -3.82 1.36 -2.59
CA LEU A 11 -3.29 2.66 -3.00
C LEU A 11 -3.35 3.65 -1.84
N ALA A 12 -4.43 3.64 -1.05
CA ALA A 12 -4.58 4.45 0.15
C ALA A 12 -3.50 4.11 1.19
N ILE A 13 -3.22 2.83 1.43
CA ILE A 13 -2.14 2.38 2.32
C ILE A 13 -0.80 2.95 1.83
N PHE A 14 -0.50 2.84 0.54
CA PHE A 14 0.76 3.33 -0.03
C PHE A 14 0.92 4.85 0.11
N LEU A 15 -0.08 5.62 -0.32
CA LEU A 15 -0.04 7.09 -0.25
C LEU A 15 0.02 7.57 1.21
N TYR A 16 -0.75 6.95 2.09
CA TYR A 16 -0.74 7.31 3.51
C TYR A 16 0.63 7.03 4.15
N ALA A 17 1.26 5.90 3.84
CA ALA A 17 2.61 5.58 4.30
C ALA A 17 3.64 6.60 3.79
N MET A 18 3.59 6.95 2.49
CA MET A 18 4.52 7.89 1.86
C MET A 18 4.39 9.31 2.41
N VAL A 19 3.16 9.78 2.66
CA VAL A 19 2.90 11.15 3.13
C VAL A 19 3.17 11.31 4.62
N THR A 20 2.86 10.29 5.42
CA THR A 20 2.93 10.40 6.89
C THR A 20 4.24 9.91 7.49
N GLY A 21 4.98 9.04 6.80
CA GLY A 21 6.22 8.42 7.32
C GLY A 21 6.01 7.57 8.58
N LEU A 22 4.76 7.16 8.87
CA LEU A 22 4.43 6.41 10.08
C LEU A 22 4.91 4.97 10.00
N LEU A 23 5.18 4.39 11.19
CA LEU A 23 5.47 2.97 11.32
C LEU A 23 4.27 2.11 10.89
N ALA A 24 4.55 0.95 10.30
CA ALA A 24 3.54 0.00 9.81
C ALA A 24 2.51 -0.42 10.86
N ARG A 25 2.85 -0.37 12.16
CA ARG A 25 1.91 -0.61 13.26
C ARG A 25 0.77 0.41 13.28
N HIS A 26 1.09 1.71 13.24
CA HIS A 26 0.08 2.78 13.27
C HIS A 26 -0.77 2.80 11.98
N ILE A 27 -0.16 2.45 10.85
CA ILE A 27 -0.88 2.27 9.59
C ILE A 27 -1.83 1.07 9.70
N GLY A 28 -1.38 -0.05 10.28
CA GLY A 28 -2.20 -1.23 10.52
C GLY A 28 -3.42 -0.92 11.40
N GLU A 29 -3.23 -0.15 12.47
CA GLU A 29 -4.32 0.35 13.33
C GLU A 29 -5.32 1.21 12.55
N ARG A 30 -4.84 2.13 11.71
CA ARG A 30 -5.71 3.00 10.90
C ARG A 30 -6.58 2.23 9.91
N PHE A 31 -6.00 1.24 9.24
CA PHE A 31 -6.69 0.46 8.19
C PHE A 31 -7.31 -0.84 8.70
N GLN A 32 -7.17 -1.15 10.00
CA GLN A 32 -7.61 -2.40 10.61
C GLN A 32 -7.02 -3.63 9.92
N ARG A 33 -5.73 -3.56 9.58
CA ARG A 33 -4.97 -4.62 8.89
C ARG A 33 -3.72 -5.01 9.67
N SER A 34 -3.28 -6.24 9.46
CA SER A 34 -2.02 -6.73 10.03
C SER A 34 -0.82 -6.00 9.42
N MET A 35 0.28 -5.92 10.18
CA MET A 35 1.53 -5.34 9.69
C MET A 35 2.08 -6.06 8.43
N ASP A 36 1.85 -7.38 8.32
CA ASP A 36 2.17 -8.15 7.11
C ASP A 36 1.37 -7.65 5.91
N THR A 37 0.07 -7.42 6.10
CA THR A 37 -0.83 -6.89 5.06
C THR A 37 -0.38 -5.51 4.59
N ILE A 38 -0.07 -4.61 5.53
CA ILE A 38 0.45 -3.27 5.21
C ILE A 38 1.74 -3.37 4.40
N SER A 39 2.70 -4.18 4.86
CA SER A 39 4.00 -4.33 4.21
C SER A 39 3.89 -4.92 2.81
N ARG A 40 3.01 -5.90 2.62
CA ARG A 40 2.76 -6.56 1.33
C ARG A 40 2.22 -5.57 0.30
N TYR A 41 1.20 -4.81 0.67
CA TYR A 41 0.54 -3.91 -0.28
C TYR A 41 1.32 -2.63 -0.54
N PHE A 42 2.07 -2.14 0.45
CA PHE A 42 3.06 -1.08 0.22
C PHE A 42 4.08 -1.50 -0.83
N LYS A 43 4.72 -2.68 -0.68
CA LYS A 43 5.70 -3.19 -1.65
C LYS A 43 5.11 -3.41 -3.04
N ARG A 44 3.88 -3.92 -3.11
CA ARG A 44 3.17 -4.14 -4.38
C ARG A 44 2.97 -2.82 -5.14
N MET A 45 2.50 -1.78 -4.44
CA MET A 45 2.32 -0.46 -5.04
C MET A 45 3.65 0.18 -5.42
N LEU A 46 4.66 0.12 -4.53
CA LEU A 46 6.01 0.61 -4.82
C LEU A 46 6.57 -0.01 -6.11
N HIS A 47 6.44 -1.33 -6.26
CA HIS A 47 6.89 -2.03 -7.46
C HIS A 47 6.13 -1.54 -8.71
N ALA A 48 4.80 -1.46 -8.65
CA ALA A 48 3.98 -1.00 -9.77
C ALA A 48 4.38 0.42 -10.24
N PHE A 49 4.66 1.34 -9.31
CA PHE A 49 5.13 2.69 -9.64
C PHE A 49 6.60 2.75 -10.06
N SER A 50 7.43 1.78 -9.66
CA SER A 50 8.86 1.74 -10.03
C SER A 50 9.11 1.08 -11.39
N GLU A 51 8.23 0.18 -11.85
CA GLU A 51 8.37 -0.55 -13.11
C GLU A 51 8.26 0.33 -14.37
N GLY A 52 7.96 1.63 -14.23
CA GLY A 52 7.88 2.58 -15.34
C GLY A 52 6.66 2.41 -16.25
N ARG A 53 6.02 1.22 -16.27
CA ARG A 53 4.86 0.90 -17.12
C ARG A 53 3.68 1.85 -16.97
N ILE A 54 3.49 2.42 -15.78
CA ILE A 54 2.47 3.42 -15.52
C ILE A 54 2.74 4.73 -16.30
N TYR A 55 4.01 5.07 -16.50
CA TYR A 55 4.45 6.30 -17.14
C TYR A 55 4.70 6.15 -18.65
N THR A 56 4.78 4.93 -19.18
CA THR A 56 5.06 4.67 -20.60
C THR A 56 3.81 4.63 -21.49
N THR A 57 2.63 4.89 -20.93
CA THR A 57 1.33 4.74 -21.65
C THR A 57 0.81 6.08 -22.22
N TYR A 58 1.58 7.16 -22.12
CA TYR A 58 1.28 8.48 -22.69
C TYR A 58 2.52 9.04 -23.38
#